data_AF-A0A542XHV1-F1
#
_entry.id   AF-A0A542XHV1-F1
#
_cell.length_a   1.000
_cell.length_b   1.000
_cell.length_c   1.000
_cell.angle_alpha   90.00
_cell.angle_beta   90.00
_cell.angle_gamma   90.00
#
_symmetry.space_group_name_H-M   'P 1'
#
loop_
_entity.id
_entity.type
_entity.pdbx_description
1 polymer ?
#
loop_
_entity_poly.entity_id
_entity_poly.type
_entity_poly.pdbx_seq_one_letter_code
_entity_poly.pdbx_strand_id
1 'polypeptide(L)'
;MGRASPFLRAAVPGLLPAPATTRSRRVASEGQRKLGSVGQAGDVRQTVELIVRQVAHWQQPRWAAVAAGGNVSRGDLVHRLVQQIANLAADAEAQPRRAVPRLDSDLALPDQLRVVTADLLAAEASTAALAWAASEAAATRAALCGPKVEPAPGPAPGTVSSDVR
;
A
#
# COMPACT_ATOMS: atom_id res chain seq x y z
N MET A 1 23.89 -29.90 -80.62
CA MET A 1 23.17 -30.88 -79.77
C MET A 1 22.53 -30.11 -78.62
N GLY A 2 21.27 -30.24 -78.21
CA GLY A 2 20.14 -31.06 -78.62
C GLY A 2 19.04 -30.91 -77.55
N ARG A 3 17.77 -30.82 -78.01
CA ARG A 3 16.49 -31.10 -77.30
C ARG A 3 16.08 -30.07 -76.21
N ALA A 4 14.98 -29.32 -76.32
CA ALA A 4 13.56 -29.64 -76.57
C ALA A 4 12.82 -30.31 -75.39
N SER A 5 11.99 -29.47 -74.72
CA SER A 5 10.65 -29.76 -74.17
C SER A 5 10.54 -30.63 -72.90
N PRO A 6 9.32 -30.80 -72.35
CA PRO A 6 8.30 -29.85 -71.86
C PRO A 6 7.91 -30.22 -70.38
N PHE A 7 6.96 -29.56 -69.73
CA PHE A 7 5.89 -30.23 -68.95
C PHE A 7 4.91 -29.24 -68.32
N LEU A 8 3.63 -29.57 -68.50
CA LEU A 8 2.39 -28.96 -68.01
C LEU A 8 2.11 -29.28 -66.52
N ARG A 9 1.08 -28.58 -66.01
CA ARG A 9 0.16 -28.92 -64.89
C ARG A 9 0.69 -28.60 -63.48
N ALA A 10 -0.09 -28.07 -62.53
CA ALA A 10 -1.53 -28.10 -62.34
C ALA A 10 -2.02 -26.90 -61.50
N ALA A 11 -3.34 -26.69 -61.51
CA ALA A 11 -4.08 -25.72 -60.72
C ALA A 11 -4.59 -26.30 -59.38
N VAL A 12 -5.05 -25.39 -58.50
CA VAL A 12 -6.02 -25.53 -57.37
C VAL A 12 -5.42 -25.96 -56.01
N PRO A 13 -5.95 -25.60 -54.80
CA PRO A 13 -7.01 -24.64 -54.40
C PRO A 13 -6.56 -23.57 -53.36
N GLY A 14 -7.47 -22.61 -53.11
CA GLY A 14 -7.33 -21.57 -52.08
C GLY A 14 -7.14 -22.10 -50.66
N LEU A 15 -6.29 -21.40 -49.91
CA LEU A 15 -6.07 -21.61 -48.49
C LEU A 15 -6.51 -20.37 -47.71
N LEU A 16 -7.67 -20.56 -47.09
CA LEU A 16 -8.23 -19.96 -45.87
C LEU A 16 -8.22 -18.44 -45.64
N PRO A 17 -9.36 -17.89 -45.17
CA PRO A 17 -9.46 -16.52 -44.68
C PRO A 17 -8.72 -16.34 -43.35
N ALA A 18 -8.08 -15.19 -43.19
CA ALA A 18 -7.55 -14.72 -41.91
C ALA A 18 -8.70 -14.42 -40.93
N PRO A 19 -8.73 -14.98 -39.71
CA PRO A 19 -9.54 -14.41 -38.65
C PRO A 19 -8.79 -13.26 -38.00
N ALA A 20 -9.13 -12.04 -38.44
CA ALA A 20 -8.97 -10.86 -37.61
C ALA A 20 -9.89 -11.01 -36.39
N THR A 21 -9.33 -11.24 -35.21
CA THR A 21 -10.03 -10.94 -33.94
C THR A 21 -9.03 -10.92 -32.79
N THR A 22 -8.38 -9.78 -32.57
CA THR A 22 -7.86 -9.42 -31.24
C THR A 22 -8.17 -7.95 -30.98
N ARG A 23 -9.46 -7.63 -30.85
CA ARG A 23 -9.91 -6.31 -30.38
C ARG A 23 -10.81 -6.36 -29.14
N SER A 24 -11.37 -7.52 -28.78
CA SER A 24 -12.32 -7.62 -27.64
C SER A 24 -11.71 -7.99 -26.28
N ARG A 25 -10.42 -8.36 -26.17
CA ARG A 25 -9.79 -8.68 -24.87
C ARG A 25 -9.34 -7.45 -24.07
N ARG A 26 -9.16 -6.27 -24.71
CA ARG A 26 -8.63 -5.06 -24.06
C ARG A 26 -9.62 -4.42 -23.08
N VAL A 27 -10.90 -4.32 -23.46
CA VAL A 27 -11.91 -3.59 -22.68
C VAL A 27 -12.26 -4.28 -21.37
N ALA A 28 -12.36 -5.62 -21.36
CA ALA A 28 -12.60 -6.39 -20.13
C ALA A 28 -11.44 -6.27 -19.12
N SER A 29 -10.20 -6.22 -19.60
CA SER A 29 -9.02 -6.04 -18.74
C SER A 29 -8.97 -4.67 -18.07
N GLU A 30 -9.56 -3.66 -18.68
CA GLU A 30 -9.55 -2.29 -18.17
C GLU A 30 -10.59 -2.08 -17.07
N GLY A 31 -11.79 -2.66 -17.24
CA GLY A 31 -12.81 -2.69 -16.18
C GLY A 31 -12.31 -3.40 -14.91
N GLN A 32 -11.62 -4.54 -15.06
CA GLN A 32 -11.04 -5.27 -13.92
C GLN A 32 -9.95 -4.46 -13.20
N ARG A 33 -9.07 -3.77 -13.95
CA ARG A 33 -8.02 -2.89 -13.39
C ARG A 33 -8.62 -1.71 -12.62
N LYS A 34 -9.65 -1.07 -13.19
CA LYS A 34 -10.31 0.07 -12.57
C LYS A 34 -11.00 -0.31 -11.26
N LEU A 35 -11.67 -1.47 -11.22
CA LEU A 35 -12.28 -2.00 -10.00
C LEU A 35 -11.25 -2.34 -8.92
N GLY A 36 -10.13 -2.97 -9.30
CA GLY A 36 -9.03 -3.25 -8.36
C GLY A 36 -8.44 -1.97 -7.76
N SER A 37 -8.24 -0.94 -8.57
CA SER A 37 -7.76 0.37 -8.10
C SER A 37 -8.72 1.04 -7.13
N VAL A 38 -10.02 0.99 -7.39
CA VAL A 38 -11.05 1.57 -6.49
C VAL A 38 -11.07 0.83 -5.14
N GLY A 39 -10.95 -0.50 -5.15
CA GLY A 39 -10.83 -1.28 -3.91
C GLY A 39 -9.61 -0.87 -3.09
N GLN A 40 -8.42 -0.82 -3.72
CA GLN A 40 -7.20 -0.42 -3.02
C GLN A 40 -7.24 1.03 -2.52
N ALA A 41 -7.84 1.95 -3.28
CA ALA A 41 -8.06 3.33 -2.83
C ALA A 41 -8.94 3.39 -1.57
N GLY A 42 -9.96 2.53 -1.49
CA GLY A 42 -10.79 2.36 -0.29
C GLY A 42 -9.99 1.85 0.91
N ASP A 43 -9.15 0.83 0.70
CA ASP A 43 -8.34 0.21 1.76
C ASP A 43 -7.33 1.21 2.37
N VAL A 44 -6.66 2.01 1.53
CA VAL A 44 -5.74 3.07 1.98
C VAL A 44 -6.49 4.08 2.84
N ARG A 45 -7.61 4.62 2.32
CA ARG A 45 -8.41 5.65 3.02
C ARG A 45 -8.93 5.13 4.36
N GLN A 46 -9.47 3.91 4.39
CA GLN A 46 -9.97 3.30 5.60
C GLN A 46 -8.86 3.15 6.64
N THR A 47 -7.69 2.64 6.24
CA THR A 47 -6.57 2.40 7.15
C THR A 47 -6.03 3.71 7.72
N VAL A 48 -5.90 4.75 6.90
CA VAL A 48 -5.49 6.09 7.33
C VAL A 48 -6.48 6.67 8.35
N GLU A 49 -7.79 6.57 8.10
CA GLU A 49 -8.78 7.06 9.08
C GLU A 49 -8.75 6.29 10.41
N LEU A 50 -8.41 4.99 10.39
CA LEU A 50 -8.19 4.23 11.62
C LEU A 50 -6.96 4.71 12.39
N ILE A 51 -5.87 5.05 11.70
CA ILE A 51 -4.69 5.67 12.35
C ILE A 51 -5.10 6.99 12.98
N VAL A 52 -5.78 7.87 12.23
CA VAL A 52 -6.12 9.18 12.77
C VAL A 52 -7.02 9.06 14.00
N ARG A 53 -8.05 8.22 13.96
CA ARG A 53 -8.90 7.97 15.14
C ARG A 53 -8.10 7.46 16.35
N GLN A 54 -7.12 6.60 16.10
CA GLN A 54 -6.25 6.06 17.15
C GLN A 54 -5.37 7.12 17.80
N VAL A 55 -4.90 8.12 17.04
CA VAL A 55 -3.96 9.15 17.54
C VAL A 55 -4.61 10.50 17.84
N ALA A 56 -5.90 10.69 17.51
CA ALA A 56 -6.59 11.98 17.65
C ALA A 56 -6.59 12.55 19.07
N HIS A 57 -6.48 11.69 20.08
CA HIS A 57 -6.47 12.07 21.51
C HIS A 57 -5.05 12.10 22.10
N TRP A 58 -4.01 11.88 21.29
CA TRP A 58 -2.64 11.81 21.78
C TRP A 58 -2.08 13.20 22.04
N GLN A 59 -1.40 13.31 23.17
CA GLN A 59 -0.65 14.50 23.55
C GLN A 59 0.84 14.32 23.19
N GLN A 60 1.60 15.42 23.19
CA GLN A 60 3.02 15.44 22.80
C GLN A 60 3.88 14.34 23.45
N PRO A 61 3.77 14.01 24.76
CA PRO A 61 4.57 12.94 25.35
C PRO A 61 4.33 11.56 24.72
N ARG A 62 3.10 11.31 24.26
CA ARG A 62 2.76 10.03 23.62
C ARG A 62 3.31 9.93 22.20
N TRP A 63 3.44 11.06 21.50
CA TRP A 63 4.11 11.17 20.20
C TRP A 63 5.61 10.97 20.29
N ALA A 64 6.25 11.54 21.33
CA ALA A 64 7.69 11.41 21.57
C ALA A 64 8.11 10.00 22.02
N ALA A 65 7.19 9.22 22.59
CA ALA A 65 7.48 7.85 23.03
C ALA A 65 7.85 6.93 21.85
N VAL A 66 8.63 5.89 22.14
CA VAL A 66 9.11 4.92 21.15
C VAL A 66 7.94 4.06 20.61
N ALA A 67 7.91 3.85 19.31
CA ALA A 67 6.96 2.96 18.65
C ALA A 67 7.28 1.47 18.95
N ALA A 68 6.27 0.61 18.96
CA ALA A 68 6.50 -0.81 19.22
C ALA A 68 7.35 -1.45 18.12
N GLY A 69 8.28 -2.33 18.51
CA GLY A 69 9.11 -3.09 17.57
C GLY A 69 10.18 -2.26 16.84
N GLY A 70 10.48 -1.04 17.31
CA GLY A 70 11.50 -0.18 16.71
C GLY A 70 12.24 0.69 17.72
N ASN A 71 13.11 1.56 17.21
CA ASN A 71 13.91 2.50 17.99
C ASN A 71 13.67 3.97 17.59
N VAL A 72 12.50 4.25 17.00
CA VAL A 72 12.09 5.59 16.56
C VAL A 72 10.87 6.05 17.36
N SER A 73 10.70 7.36 17.49
CA SER A 73 9.49 7.91 18.10
C SER A 73 8.27 7.59 17.25
N ARG A 74 7.09 7.59 17.87
CA ARG A 74 5.82 7.43 17.13
C ARG A 74 5.60 8.59 16.15
N GLY A 75 6.06 9.79 16.52
CA GLY A 75 6.08 10.96 15.65
C GLY A 75 6.91 10.75 14.38
N ASP A 76 8.12 10.19 14.51
CA ASP A 76 9.00 9.91 13.37
C ASP A 76 8.42 8.80 12.48
N LEU A 77 7.82 7.79 13.10
CA LEU A 77 7.20 6.69 12.37
C LEU A 77 6.06 7.20 11.47
N VAL A 78 5.18 8.05 12.02
CA VAL A 78 4.08 8.63 11.22
C VAL A 78 4.62 9.63 10.19
N HIS A 79 5.68 10.39 10.50
CA HIS A 79 6.33 11.26 9.49
C HIS A 79 6.82 10.46 8.29
N ARG A 80 7.46 9.32 8.56
CA ARG A 80 7.98 8.44 7.53
C ARG A 80 6.85 7.95 6.62
N LEU A 81 5.71 7.56 7.20
CA LEU A 81 4.52 7.18 6.43
C LEU A 81 4.03 8.35 5.56
N VAL A 82 3.95 9.56 6.11
CA VAL A 82 3.58 10.78 5.35
C VAL A 82 4.52 10.98 4.16
N GLN A 83 5.84 10.89 4.38
CA GLN A 83 6.83 11.03 3.32
C GLN A 83 6.73 9.92 2.26
N GLN A 84 6.51 8.69 2.68
CA GLN A 84 6.36 7.54 1.78
C GLN A 84 5.15 7.73 0.86
N ILE A 85 4.00 8.13 1.40
CA ILE A 85 2.79 8.41 0.62
C ILE A 85 3.00 9.58 -0.34
N ALA A 86 3.65 10.67 0.11
CA ALA A 86 3.99 11.80 -0.76
C ALA A 86 4.92 11.41 -1.91
N ASN A 87 5.87 10.50 -1.68
CA ASN A 87 6.74 9.99 -2.75
C ASN A 87 5.95 9.21 -3.79
N LEU A 88 4.99 8.37 -3.38
CA LEU A 88 4.14 7.65 -4.32
C LEU A 88 3.26 8.60 -5.14
N ALA A 89 2.75 9.67 -4.54
CA ALA A 89 1.99 10.69 -5.25
C ALA A 89 2.87 11.38 -6.31
N ALA A 90 4.08 11.81 -5.93
CA ALA A 90 5.04 12.39 -6.87
C ALA A 90 5.40 11.42 -8.01
N ASP A 91 5.60 10.12 -7.71
CA ASP A 91 5.88 9.10 -8.73
C ASP A 91 4.71 8.92 -9.70
N ALA A 92 3.46 8.93 -9.20
CA ALA A 92 2.26 8.83 -10.03
C ALA A 92 2.08 10.05 -10.96
N GLU A 93 2.48 11.24 -10.50
CA GLU A 93 2.45 12.48 -11.29
C GLU A 93 3.70 12.69 -12.17
N ALA A 94 4.66 11.76 -12.13
CA ALA A 94 5.98 11.90 -12.75
C ALA A 94 6.71 13.19 -12.33
N GLN A 95 6.55 13.60 -11.07
CA GLN A 95 7.19 14.76 -10.47
C GLN A 95 8.41 14.36 -9.62
N PRO A 96 9.38 15.27 -9.42
CA PRO A 96 10.46 15.03 -8.47
C PRO A 96 9.93 14.80 -7.05
N ARG A 97 10.45 13.77 -6.39
CA ARG A 97 10.17 13.53 -4.96
C ARG A 97 10.71 14.69 -4.13
N ARG A 98 9.89 15.19 -3.21
CA ARG A 98 10.20 16.32 -2.33
C ARG A 98 10.04 15.92 -0.87
N ALA A 99 10.88 16.48 -0.01
CA ALA A 99 10.73 16.29 1.43
C ALA A 99 9.47 17.01 1.92
N VAL A 100 8.62 16.30 2.67
CA VAL A 100 7.46 16.87 3.36
C VAL A 100 7.97 17.55 4.63
N PRO A 101 7.74 18.87 4.79
CA PRO A 101 8.18 19.59 5.98
C PRO A 101 7.61 18.97 7.25
N ARG A 102 8.48 18.79 8.25
CA ARG A 102 8.05 18.46 9.61
C ARG A 102 7.65 19.75 10.31
N LEU A 103 6.39 19.86 10.72
CA LEU A 103 5.90 20.99 11.51
C LEU A 103 6.38 20.87 12.96
N ASP A 104 6.45 21.98 13.68
CA ASP A 104 6.96 22.05 15.05
C ASP A 104 6.18 21.17 16.04
N SER A 105 4.92 20.86 15.72
CA SER A 105 4.06 20.02 16.54
C SER A 105 3.63 18.75 15.81
N ASP A 106 3.87 17.62 16.46
CA ASP A 106 3.45 16.29 15.99
C ASP A 106 1.93 16.12 15.97
N LEU A 107 1.19 17.03 16.61
CA LEU A 107 -0.27 17.08 16.57
C LEU A 107 -0.81 17.37 15.17
N ALA A 108 0.01 17.94 14.28
CA ALA A 108 -0.38 18.19 12.88
C ALA A 108 -0.22 16.96 11.98
N LEU A 109 0.47 15.91 12.41
CA LEU A 109 0.71 14.71 11.60
C LEU A 109 -0.54 14.01 11.08
N PRO A 110 -1.63 13.86 11.86
CA PRO A 110 -2.83 13.21 11.36
C PRO A 110 -3.49 14.00 10.22
N ASP A 111 -3.36 15.32 10.24
CA ASP A 111 -3.83 16.19 9.15
C ASP A 111 -2.93 16.09 7.93
N GLN A 112 -1.61 16.19 8.11
CA GLN A 112 -0.64 15.98 7.04
C GLN A 112 -0.85 14.63 6.33
N LEU A 113 -1.10 13.56 7.10
CA LEU A 113 -1.36 12.23 6.57
C LEU A 113 -2.61 12.19 5.69
N ARG A 114 -3.68 12.91 6.07
CA ARG A 114 -4.89 13.01 5.24
C ARG A 114 -4.64 13.74 3.94
N VAL A 115 -3.91 14.87 4.00
CA VAL A 115 -3.60 15.67 2.81
C VAL A 115 -2.80 14.84 1.80
N VAL A 116 -1.69 14.23 2.21
CA VAL A 116 -0.87 13.44 1.27
C VAL A 116 -1.60 12.19 0.77
N THR A 117 -2.51 11.62 1.56
CA THR A 117 -3.37 10.52 1.10
C THR A 117 -4.37 11.00 0.05
N ALA A 118 -4.96 12.18 0.24
CA ALA A 118 -5.84 12.78 -0.77
C ALA A 118 -5.08 13.06 -2.07
N ASP A 119 -3.85 13.58 -1.98
CA ASP A 119 -2.97 13.83 -3.12
C ASP A 119 -2.64 12.53 -3.88
N LEU A 120 -2.28 11.46 -3.16
CA LEU A 120 -2.03 10.15 -3.77
C LEU A 120 -3.24 9.62 -4.56
N LEU A 121 -4.44 9.82 -4.03
CA LEU A 121 -5.67 9.39 -4.68
C LEU A 121 -6.04 10.27 -5.87
N ALA A 122 -5.77 11.57 -5.79
CA ALA A 122 -5.96 12.53 -6.87
C ALA A 122 -4.98 12.30 -8.03
N ALA A 123 -3.77 11.83 -7.73
CA ALA A 123 -2.74 11.46 -8.70
C ALA A 123 -3.04 10.16 -9.47
N GLU A 124 -4.18 9.50 -9.22
CA GLU A 124 -4.58 8.23 -9.85
C GLU A 124 -3.49 7.14 -9.77
N ALA A 125 -2.84 7.03 -8.61
CA ALA A 125 -1.76 6.08 -8.40
C ALA A 125 -2.15 4.64 -8.75
N SER A 126 -1.18 3.88 -9.29
CA SER A 126 -1.40 2.50 -9.70
C SER A 126 -1.91 1.62 -8.56
N THR A 127 -2.66 0.56 -8.90
CA THR A 127 -3.17 -0.41 -7.92
C THR A 127 -2.06 -1.00 -7.03
N ALA A 128 -0.86 -1.21 -7.58
CA ALA A 128 0.29 -1.69 -6.81
C ALA A 128 0.80 -0.66 -5.80
N ALA A 129 0.86 0.62 -6.19
CA ALA A 129 1.23 1.70 -5.28
C ALA A 129 0.21 1.88 -4.15
N LEU A 130 -1.09 1.80 -4.47
CA LEU A 130 -2.16 1.84 -3.47
C LEU A 130 -2.10 0.65 -2.50
N ALA A 131 -1.86 -0.56 -3.00
CA ALA A 131 -1.70 -1.75 -2.16
C ALA A 131 -0.51 -1.63 -1.21
N TRP A 132 0.63 -1.11 -1.72
CA TRP A 132 1.80 -0.85 -0.89
C TRP A 132 1.53 0.20 0.18
N ALA A 133 0.86 1.31 -0.17
CA ALA A 133 0.48 2.35 0.78
C ALA A 133 -0.45 1.81 1.89
N ALA A 134 -1.41 0.94 1.54
CA ALA A 134 -2.30 0.32 2.51
C ALA A 134 -1.52 -0.59 3.48
N SER A 135 -0.56 -1.37 2.96
CA SER A 135 0.31 -2.23 3.78
C SER A 135 1.17 -1.42 4.75
N GLU A 136 1.82 -0.35 4.29
CA GLU A 136 2.65 0.51 5.15
C GLU A 136 1.82 1.24 6.21
N ALA A 137 0.61 1.70 5.85
CA ALA A 137 -0.31 2.29 6.81
C ALA A 137 -0.76 1.27 7.87
N ALA A 138 -1.07 0.03 7.46
CA ALA A 138 -1.45 -1.03 8.40
C ALA A 138 -0.31 -1.40 9.36
N ALA A 139 0.92 -1.52 8.84
CA ALA A 139 2.12 -1.77 9.63
C ALA A 139 2.39 -0.64 10.63
N THR A 140 2.27 0.61 10.18
CA THR A 140 2.40 1.80 11.04
C THR A 140 1.37 1.76 12.16
N ARG A 141 0.10 1.51 11.83
CA ARG A 141 -0.99 1.42 12.82
C ARG A 141 -0.72 0.35 13.88
N ALA A 142 -0.23 -0.82 13.47
CA ALA A 142 0.12 -1.90 14.39
C ALA A 142 1.22 -1.47 15.38
N ALA A 143 2.28 -0.82 14.88
CA ALA A 143 3.39 -0.32 15.71
C ALA A 143 2.97 0.80 16.68
N LEU A 144 1.92 1.57 16.35
CA LEU A 144 1.35 2.60 17.22
C LEU A 144 0.51 2.04 18.38
N CYS A 145 0.03 0.80 18.30
CA CYS A 145 -0.82 0.19 19.33
C CYS A 145 -0.03 -0.20 20.60
N GLY A 146 1.31 -0.31 20.50
CA GLY A 146 2.13 -0.90 21.58
C GLY A 146 2.03 -2.44 21.58
N PRO A 147 2.98 -3.16 22.19
CA PRO A 147 2.72 -4.55 22.55
C PRO A 147 1.50 -4.57 23.49
N LYS A 148 0.55 -5.48 23.26
CA LYS A 148 -0.41 -5.85 24.30
C LYS A 148 0.43 -6.47 25.41
N VAL A 149 0.73 -5.71 26.47
CA VAL A 149 1.30 -6.28 27.68
C VAL A 149 0.22 -7.21 28.20
N GLU A 150 0.37 -8.51 27.93
CA GLU A 150 -0.35 -9.52 28.69
C GLU A 150 0.08 -9.30 30.14
N PRO A 151 -0.85 -9.04 31.08
CA PRO A 151 -0.47 -8.90 32.48
C PRO A 151 0.27 -10.19 32.85
N ALA A 152 1.48 -10.05 33.39
CA ALA A 152 2.23 -11.18 33.92
C ALA A 152 1.26 -12.04 34.76
N PRO A 153 1.27 -13.37 34.62
CA PRO A 153 0.46 -14.20 35.50
C PRO A 153 0.79 -13.78 36.93
N GLY A 154 -0.20 -13.22 37.62
CA GLY A 154 -0.05 -12.83 39.02
C GLY A 154 0.46 -14.04 39.79
N PRO A 155 1.26 -13.83 40.86
CA PRO A 155 1.75 -14.95 41.65
C PRO A 155 0.56 -15.84 42.02
N ALA A 156 0.66 -17.13 41.68
CA ALA A 156 -0.38 -18.09 42.00
C ALA A 156 -0.73 -17.98 43.49
N PRO A 157 -2.03 -17.90 43.86
CA PRO A 157 -2.40 -17.85 45.26
C PRO A 157 -2.00 -19.16 45.94
N GLY A 158 -1.08 -19.08 46.90
CA GLY A 158 -0.84 -20.14 47.86
C GLY A 158 0.41 -20.99 47.61
N THR A 159 1.57 -20.48 48.01
CA THR A 159 2.55 -21.33 48.71
C THR A 159 2.91 -20.60 49.99
N VAL A 160 2.02 -20.70 50.98
CA VAL A 160 2.39 -20.46 52.37
C VAL A 160 3.27 -21.63 52.78
N SER A 161 4.59 -21.42 52.76
CA SER A 161 5.52 -22.24 53.53
C SER A 161 5.23 -21.97 55.00
N SER A 162 4.42 -22.84 55.62
CA SER A 162 4.38 -22.98 57.07
C SER A 162 5.72 -23.57 57.52
N ASP A 163 6.64 -22.68 57.92
CA ASP A 163 7.76 -23.03 58.77
C ASP A 163 7.53 -22.33 60.12
N VAL A 164 6.90 -23.07 61.03
CA VAL A 164 6.85 -22.74 62.46
C VAL A 164 7.43 -23.95 63.19
N ARG A 165 8.71 -23.79 63.50
CA ARG A 165 9.40 -24.06 64.77
C ARG A 165 8.99 -25.29 65.60
#